data_AF-A0A0F9TXZ3-F1
#
_entry.id   AF-A0A0F9TXZ3-F1
#
_cell.length_a   1.000
_cell.length_b   1.000
_cell.length_c   1.000
_cell.angle_alpha   90.00
_cell.angle_beta   90.00
_cell.angle_gamma   90.00
#
_symmetry.space_group_name_H-M   'P 1'
#
loop_
_entity.id
_entity.type
_entity.pdbx_description
1 polymer ?
#
loop_
_entity_poly.entity_id
_entity_poly.type
_entity_poly.pdbx_seq_one_letter_code
_entity_poly.pdbx_strand_id
1 'polypeptide(L)'
;MTRDDTADAADPSGQDGEAPHASRQPACEAIEPTAEEAALAILPALEMLSTLGGPYPTEIAPTWPRPAEGERPIDYLTPVQLQVLGLLLRGYTRADIARDPELRVSRSTVHRWEHRDENFRAAYAESMAEMRSATRPLLIDGFRKGVMELVDLVSSTSAKIRLGAATQLTRLYRPDEVGAVTAGNERETDTDAEWMRRFTTKGDAFLPHDTQLAAINCLARYLVLVAGVQSGKTDTGAINFWKRIVMENDPTAVYYLVAPTTGIGKVMRKRFVSRAPKGWLLNPSGSGQDFERTWKLSNGATVEFRSANKPENIVAETLCGAWLDEFTLMRATVWQVSLRGRLAATGGWVIFTGTPRGPTWAYEEVWRRTQPHDDLYDKGGNWAGFTWHSSANPRVSAMEVADAKATLPDAFFRREWQASWEAFHGQVFPDFSKAANVFDLTKVLTKRSEGTLFDAGVDWGYGSPGALVVGRLNADASWDIVHEVHEAKRLTAWWIERFKEAHLRFGAMTGRGIDTFWCDGAEPDRIVAARRALRKWAKELGIRAPRVRPGKKERYRGILHVASLFKQRRVRIHRACSVTIAQLQGYKFKEDREGDDTDAIEEGNDHTVDALRYMTYSRKRADRKGGNVEMGSA
;
A
#
# COMPACT_ATOMS: atom_id res chain seq x y z
N MET A 1 -12.92 -57.53 16.79
CA MET A 1 -13.11 -58.81 17.48
C MET A 1 -11.75 -59.45 17.65
N THR A 2 -11.50 -60.11 18.79
CA THR A 2 -10.52 -61.20 19.06
C THR A 2 -9.30 -61.31 18.13
N ARG A 3 -8.05 -61.00 18.52
CA ARG A 3 -7.19 -61.59 19.59
C ARG A 3 -6.61 -62.97 19.20
N ASP A 4 -5.46 -63.29 19.81
CA ASP A 4 -4.76 -64.58 19.86
C ASP A 4 -3.82 -64.90 18.67
N ASP A 5 -2.64 -65.51 18.82
CA ASP A 5 -1.74 -65.69 19.98
C ASP A 5 -0.37 -66.29 19.53
N THR A 6 0.55 -66.54 20.49
CA THR A 6 1.78 -67.38 20.41
C THR A 6 2.98 -66.78 19.64
N ALA A 7 4.27 -67.04 19.92
CA ALA A 7 5.07 -67.58 21.05
C ALA A 7 6.58 -67.40 20.65
N ASP A 8 7.66 -67.56 21.42
CA ASP A 8 7.99 -67.92 22.83
C ASP A 8 9.30 -67.14 23.19
N ALA A 9 9.58 -66.65 24.40
CA ALA A 9 10.02 -67.29 25.67
C ALA A 9 11.53 -67.63 25.81
N ALA A 10 12.05 -67.48 27.04
CA ALA A 10 13.38 -67.87 27.59
C ALA A 10 14.57 -66.86 27.57
N ASP A 11 14.66 -66.17 28.71
CA ASP A 11 15.80 -65.57 29.47
C ASP A 11 16.96 -66.57 29.79
N PRO A 12 18.06 -66.29 30.54
CA PRO A 12 18.83 -65.06 30.84
C PRO A 12 20.36 -65.17 30.53
N SER A 13 21.10 -64.13 30.95
CA SER A 13 22.53 -64.08 31.37
C SER A 13 23.48 -63.37 30.41
N GLY A 14 24.34 -62.50 30.95
CA GLY A 14 25.13 -61.56 30.16
C GLY A 14 26.61 -61.53 30.55
N GLN A 15 27.39 -60.79 29.77
CA GLN A 15 28.69 -60.23 30.16
C GLN A 15 29.11 -59.11 29.19
N ASP A 16 29.52 -57.99 29.79
CA ASP A 16 30.57 -57.04 29.42
C ASP A 16 30.97 -56.81 27.93
N GLY A 17 30.90 -55.55 27.52
CA GLY A 17 31.47 -55.03 26.28
C GLY A 17 31.48 -53.50 26.24
N GLU A 18 32.64 -52.89 26.48
CA GLU A 18 32.82 -51.43 26.51
C GLU A 18 32.56 -50.77 25.13
N ALA A 19 32.02 -49.55 25.14
CA ALA A 19 31.94 -48.67 23.98
C ALA A 19 32.73 -47.37 24.24
N PRO A 20 33.50 -46.86 23.26
CA PRO A 20 34.57 -45.90 23.53
C PRO A 20 34.10 -44.45 23.78
N HIS A 21 34.80 -43.77 24.69
CA HIS A 21 34.67 -42.34 24.94
C HIS A 21 34.99 -41.50 23.68
N ALA A 22 33.99 -40.75 23.19
CA ALA A 22 34.24 -39.62 22.29
C ALA A 22 34.67 -38.38 23.11
N SER A 23 35.77 -37.76 22.72
CA SER A 23 36.43 -36.66 23.43
C SER A 23 35.65 -35.34 23.36
N ARG A 24 35.67 -34.58 24.47
CA ARG A 24 35.26 -33.17 24.49
C ARG A 24 36.27 -32.35 23.66
N GLN A 25 35.79 -31.56 22.71
CA GLN A 25 36.60 -30.48 22.14
C GLN A 25 36.72 -29.31 23.15
N PRO A 26 37.87 -28.62 23.20
CA PRO A 26 38.08 -27.51 24.14
C PRO A 26 37.35 -26.23 23.69
N ALA A 27 37.10 -25.32 24.64
CA ALA A 27 36.57 -24.00 24.34
C ALA A 27 37.59 -23.18 23.52
N CYS A 28 37.09 -22.43 22.54
CA CYS A 28 37.93 -21.62 21.65
C CYS A 28 38.09 -20.22 22.26
N GLU A 29 39.32 -19.85 22.63
CA GLU A 29 39.66 -18.51 23.11
C GLU A 29 39.68 -17.52 21.93
N ALA A 30 39.24 -16.28 22.18
CA ALA A 30 39.18 -15.25 21.14
C ALA A 30 40.56 -14.59 20.95
N ILE A 31 41.07 -14.61 19.71
CA ILE A 31 42.34 -13.98 19.33
C ILE A 31 42.12 -12.49 19.09
N GLU A 32 42.98 -11.62 19.67
CA GLU A 32 42.93 -10.17 19.46
C GLU A 32 43.54 -9.75 18.10
N PRO A 33 43.00 -8.70 17.44
CA PRO A 33 43.57 -8.14 16.22
C PRO A 33 44.89 -7.41 16.50
N THR A 34 45.81 -7.46 15.53
CA THR A 34 47.19 -6.99 15.66
C THR A 34 47.35 -5.48 15.40
N ALA A 35 48.46 -4.90 15.86
CA ALA A 35 48.75 -3.48 15.69
C ALA A 35 48.98 -3.08 14.22
N GLU A 36 49.38 -4.00 13.34
CA GLU A 36 49.59 -3.74 11.91
C GLU A 36 48.27 -3.55 11.15
N GLU A 37 47.23 -4.32 11.48
CA GLU A 37 45.89 -4.19 10.89
C GLU A 37 45.25 -2.83 11.24
N ALA A 38 45.49 -2.34 12.46
CA ALA A 38 45.08 -1.02 12.90
C ALA A 38 45.82 0.11 12.14
N ALA A 39 47.12 -0.06 11.88
CA ALA A 39 47.92 0.92 11.14
C ALA A 39 47.50 1.06 9.67
N LEU A 40 47.13 -0.05 9.01
CA LEU A 40 46.67 -0.04 7.61
C LEU A 40 45.40 0.80 7.40
N ALA A 41 44.50 0.88 8.40
CA ALA A 41 43.26 1.64 8.30
C ALA A 41 43.44 3.16 8.49
N ILE A 42 44.55 3.61 9.10
CA ILE A 42 44.77 5.02 9.47
C ILE A 42 45.40 5.83 8.34
N LEU A 43 46.45 5.29 7.68
CA LEU A 43 47.18 5.99 6.62
C LEU A 43 46.28 6.54 5.49
N PRO A 44 45.28 5.80 4.98
CA PRO A 44 44.46 6.30 3.88
C PRO A 44 43.43 7.35 4.32
N ALA A 45 42.97 7.29 5.58
CA ALA A 45 42.12 8.32 6.16
C ALA A 45 42.87 9.66 6.28
N LEU A 46 44.15 9.62 6.66
CA LEU A 46 45.03 10.81 6.70
C LEU A 46 45.28 11.38 5.29
N GLU A 47 45.38 10.53 4.27
CA GLU A 47 45.50 10.95 2.86
C GLU A 47 44.22 11.62 2.34
N MET A 48 43.03 11.09 2.67
CA MET A 48 41.74 11.74 2.39
C MET A 48 41.65 13.13 3.04
N LEU A 49 42.11 13.28 4.29
CA LEU A 49 42.14 14.57 4.97
C LEU A 49 43.09 15.59 4.33
N SER A 50 44.10 15.13 3.57
CA SER A 50 44.99 16.03 2.82
C SER A 50 44.42 16.48 1.46
N THR A 51 43.49 15.72 0.88
CA THR A 51 42.82 16.03 -0.40
C THR A 51 41.52 16.83 -0.24
N LEU A 52 40.95 16.88 0.97
CA LEU A 52 39.78 17.69 1.35
C LEU A 52 40.07 19.20 1.42
N GLY A 53 40.45 19.77 0.29
CA GLY A 53 40.69 21.21 0.09
C GLY A 53 40.60 21.68 -1.37
N GLY A 54 40.43 20.78 -2.33
CA GLY A 54 40.43 21.13 -3.77
C GLY A 54 39.30 22.09 -4.19
N PRO A 55 39.55 22.96 -5.20
CA PRO A 55 38.51 23.79 -5.80
C PRO A 55 37.45 22.93 -6.49
N TYR A 56 36.23 23.44 -6.55
CA TYR A 56 35.11 22.78 -7.23
C TYR A 56 35.23 23.00 -8.75
N PRO A 57 34.86 22.04 -9.61
CA PRO A 57 34.75 22.30 -11.05
C PRO A 57 33.68 23.37 -11.30
N THR A 58 34.08 24.55 -11.77
CA THR A 58 33.19 25.70 -12.01
C THR A 58 32.43 25.59 -13.33
N GLU A 59 31.84 24.43 -13.61
CA GLU A 59 31.10 24.13 -14.84
C GLU A 59 29.75 23.47 -14.54
N ILE A 60 28.79 24.25 -14.05
CA ILE A 60 27.59 24.63 -14.83
C ILE A 60 27.18 26.03 -14.38
N ALA A 61 27.64 27.06 -15.10
CA ALA A 61 27.04 28.38 -14.97
C ALA A 61 25.62 28.33 -15.56
N PRO A 62 24.57 28.78 -14.84
CA PRO A 62 23.22 28.82 -15.41
C PRO A 62 23.18 29.70 -16.65
N THR A 63 22.75 29.14 -17.78
CA THR A 63 22.64 29.86 -19.07
C THR A 63 21.39 30.72 -19.11
N TRP A 64 21.39 31.80 -18.33
CA TRP A 64 20.32 32.81 -18.29
C TRP A 64 20.92 34.20 -18.51
N PRO A 65 20.17 35.15 -19.08
CA PRO A 65 20.68 36.51 -19.28
C PRO A 65 21.06 37.12 -17.92
N ARG A 66 22.31 37.59 -17.81
CA ARG A 66 22.73 38.37 -16.64
C ARG A 66 22.00 39.71 -16.63
N PRO A 67 21.69 40.27 -15.45
CA PRO A 67 21.48 41.72 -15.31
C PRO A 67 22.70 42.50 -15.82
N ALA A 68 22.57 43.83 -15.93
CA ALA A 68 23.68 44.68 -16.35
C ALA A 68 24.91 44.51 -15.42
N GLU A 69 26.11 44.76 -15.96
CA GLU A 69 27.36 44.61 -15.22
C GLU A 69 27.37 45.46 -13.95
N GLY A 70 27.28 44.80 -12.79
CA GLY A 70 27.32 45.43 -11.46
C GLY A 70 26.05 45.29 -10.62
N GLU A 71 24.92 44.83 -11.17
CA GLU A 71 23.64 44.72 -10.45
C GLU A 71 23.30 43.26 -10.12
N ARG A 72 22.93 42.96 -8.86
CA ARG A 72 22.58 41.58 -8.46
C ARG A 72 21.06 41.37 -8.53
N PRO A 73 20.59 40.19 -8.96
CA PRO A 73 19.17 39.81 -8.93
C PRO A 73 18.43 40.10 -7.61
N ILE A 74 19.11 39.96 -6.46
CA ILE A 74 18.52 40.22 -5.14
C ILE A 74 18.17 41.69 -4.92
N ASP A 75 18.89 42.62 -5.56
CA ASP A 75 18.70 44.07 -5.39
C ASP A 75 17.40 44.57 -6.05
N TYR A 76 16.77 43.74 -6.90
CA TYR A 76 15.48 44.00 -7.56
C TYR A 76 14.26 43.43 -6.83
N LEU A 77 14.45 42.75 -5.70
CA LEU A 77 13.34 42.14 -4.95
C LEU A 77 12.66 43.15 -4.03
N THR A 78 11.32 43.11 -4.00
CA THR A 78 10.56 43.87 -3.01
C THR A 78 10.89 43.39 -1.58
N PRO A 79 10.72 44.23 -0.53
CA PRO A 79 10.99 43.84 0.85
C PRO A 79 10.28 42.54 1.29
N VAL A 80 9.05 42.32 0.79
CA VAL A 80 8.28 41.09 1.03
C VAL A 80 8.89 39.89 0.31
N GLN A 81 9.35 40.05 -0.94
CA GLN A 81 10.07 39.00 -1.66
C GLN A 81 11.41 38.66 -0.97
N LEU A 82 12.14 39.65 -0.44
CA LEU A 82 13.37 39.40 0.33
C LEU A 82 13.11 38.57 1.60
N GLN A 83 12.04 38.86 2.34
CA GLN A 83 11.64 38.08 3.51
C GLN A 83 11.24 36.65 3.14
N VAL A 84 10.43 36.48 2.07
CA VAL A 84 10.03 35.15 1.55
C VAL A 84 11.23 34.36 1.03
N LEU A 85 12.17 34.99 0.33
CA LEU A 85 13.45 34.40 -0.09
C LEU A 85 14.23 33.90 1.13
N GLY A 86 14.37 34.73 2.17
CA GLY A 86 15.05 34.37 3.41
C GLY A 86 14.41 33.18 4.14
N LEU A 87 13.08 33.05 4.12
CA LEU A 87 12.36 31.91 4.69
C LEU A 87 12.54 30.63 3.86
N LEU A 88 12.45 30.71 2.53
CA LEU A 88 12.70 29.57 1.63
C LEU A 88 14.14 29.04 1.78
N LEU A 89 15.12 29.94 1.88
CA LEU A 89 16.53 29.59 2.14
C LEU A 89 16.75 28.92 3.50
N ARG A 90 15.90 29.22 4.51
CA ARG A 90 15.88 28.54 5.81
C ARG A 90 15.09 27.21 5.81
N GLY A 91 14.54 26.80 4.67
CA GLY A 91 13.80 25.54 4.51
C GLY A 91 12.30 25.60 4.85
N TYR A 92 11.72 26.79 5.05
CA TYR A 92 10.28 26.93 5.25
C TYR A 92 9.51 26.62 3.96
N THR A 93 8.37 25.95 4.06
CA THR A 93 7.56 25.63 2.88
C THR A 93 6.67 26.80 2.46
N ARG A 94 6.16 26.75 1.23
CA ARG A 94 5.13 27.69 0.73
C ARG A 94 3.85 27.71 1.59
N ALA A 95 3.58 26.66 2.36
CA ALA A 95 2.42 26.60 3.25
C ALA A 95 2.70 27.33 4.56
N ASP A 96 3.92 27.24 5.10
CA ASP A 96 4.33 27.93 6.33
C ASP A 96 4.40 29.44 6.09
N ILE A 97 5.01 29.85 4.97
CA ILE A 97 5.10 31.24 4.53
C ILE A 97 3.70 31.85 4.32
N ALA A 98 2.73 31.07 3.84
CA ALA A 98 1.35 31.52 3.64
C ALA A 98 0.48 31.50 4.90
N ARG A 99 0.98 30.95 6.02
CA ARG A 99 0.35 30.99 7.34
C ARG A 99 0.87 32.15 8.19
N ASP A 100 1.95 32.80 7.78
CA ASP A 100 2.52 33.97 8.46
C ASP A 100 1.57 35.19 8.32
N PRO A 101 1.01 35.70 9.43
CA PRO A 101 0.04 36.79 9.40
C PRO A 101 0.67 38.17 9.13
N GLU A 102 1.99 38.31 9.29
CA GLU A 102 2.72 39.56 9.05
C GLU A 102 3.05 39.71 7.57
N LEU A 103 3.47 38.62 6.90
CA LEU A 103 3.81 38.62 5.48
C LEU A 103 2.63 38.86 4.55
N ARG A 104 1.43 38.35 4.89
CA ARG A 104 0.19 38.47 4.09
C ARG A 104 0.33 38.00 2.62
N VAL A 105 1.26 37.09 2.33
CA VAL A 105 1.48 36.53 0.99
C VAL A 105 0.74 35.20 0.83
N SER A 106 -0.07 35.06 -0.22
CA SER A 106 -0.74 33.78 -0.49
C SER A 106 0.21 32.73 -1.07
N ARG A 107 -0.07 31.44 -0.82
CA ARG A 107 0.68 30.29 -1.37
C ARG A 107 0.80 30.34 -2.90
N SER A 108 -0.21 30.87 -3.59
CA SER A 108 -0.21 31.01 -5.06
C SER A 108 0.62 32.21 -5.56
N THR A 109 0.82 33.24 -4.72
CA THR A 109 1.77 34.34 -4.99
C THR A 109 3.22 33.85 -4.85
N VAL A 110 3.57 33.15 -3.76
CA VAL A 110 4.92 32.57 -3.57
C VAL A 110 5.28 31.62 -4.72
N HIS A 111 4.35 30.71 -5.07
CA HIS A 111 4.53 29.80 -6.21
C HIS A 111 4.71 30.56 -7.55
N ARG A 112 4.05 31.71 -7.73
CA ARG A 112 4.23 32.53 -8.93
C ARG A 112 5.64 33.11 -8.99
N TRP A 113 6.19 33.57 -7.87
CA TRP A 113 7.56 34.10 -7.82
C TRP A 113 8.60 33.03 -8.13
N GLU A 114 8.56 31.87 -7.45
CA GLU A 114 9.49 30.75 -7.70
C GLU A 114 9.49 30.20 -9.15
N HIS A 115 8.42 30.42 -9.93
CA HIS A 115 8.28 29.80 -11.26
C HIS A 115 8.24 30.82 -12.41
N ARG A 116 7.76 32.05 -12.17
CA ARG A 116 7.49 33.06 -13.22
C ARG A 116 8.09 34.44 -12.96
N ASP A 117 8.72 34.68 -11.82
CA ASP A 117 9.43 35.93 -11.54
C ASP A 117 10.93 35.69 -11.75
N GLU A 118 11.51 36.32 -12.78
CA GLU A 118 12.87 36.05 -13.23
C GLU A 118 13.90 36.53 -12.20
N ASN A 119 13.68 37.69 -11.60
CA ASN A 119 14.54 38.25 -10.54
C ASN A 119 14.51 37.36 -9.29
N PHE A 120 13.31 36.92 -8.86
CA PHE A 120 13.18 36.04 -7.70
C PHE A 120 13.89 34.70 -7.91
N ARG A 121 13.76 34.12 -9.11
CA ARG A 121 14.42 32.85 -9.46
C ARG A 121 15.94 32.97 -9.52
N ALA A 122 16.45 34.05 -10.11
CA ALA A 122 17.88 34.31 -10.20
C ALA A 122 18.48 34.54 -8.79
N ALA A 123 17.84 35.37 -7.96
CA ALA A 123 18.25 35.62 -6.57
C ALA A 123 18.23 34.34 -5.73
N TYR A 124 17.19 33.50 -5.85
CA TYR A 124 17.11 32.22 -5.14
C TYR A 124 18.25 31.26 -5.55
N ALA A 125 18.56 31.18 -6.85
CA ALA A 125 19.64 30.33 -7.34
C ALA A 125 21.03 30.82 -6.88
N GLU A 126 21.26 32.13 -6.91
CA GLU A 126 22.50 32.78 -6.46
C GLU A 126 22.71 32.59 -4.96
N SER A 127 21.73 32.95 -4.12
CA SER A 127 21.84 32.77 -2.66
C SER A 127 21.94 31.30 -2.24
N MET A 128 21.35 30.36 -2.98
CA MET A 128 21.57 28.93 -2.76
C MET A 128 23.00 28.49 -3.11
N ALA A 129 23.62 29.07 -4.14
CA ALA A 129 25.01 28.80 -4.48
C ALA A 129 25.98 29.41 -3.46
N GLU A 130 25.75 30.65 -3.03
CA GLU A 130 26.50 31.30 -1.94
C GLU A 130 26.40 30.51 -0.64
N MET A 131 25.19 30.10 -0.23
CA MET A 131 24.99 29.28 0.97
C MET A 131 25.76 27.96 0.87
N ARG A 132 25.66 27.24 -0.25
CA ARG A 132 26.44 26.00 -0.47
C ARG A 132 27.95 26.25 -0.37
N SER A 133 28.45 27.36 -0.91
CA SER A 133 29.85 27.76 -0.81
C SER A 133 30.25 28.04 0.65
N ALA A 134 29.43 28.79 1.40
CA ALA A 134 29.69 29.16 2.78
C ALA A 134 29.54 27.98 3.78
N THR A 135 28.65 27.01 3.51
CA THR A 135 28.48 25.83 4.36
C THR A 135 29.50 24.73 4.06
N ARG A 136 30.13 24.71 2.87
CA ARG A 136 31.15 23.70 2.49
C ARG A 136 32.33 23.63 3.47
N PRO A 137 32.98 24.73 3.91
CA PRO A 137 34.03 24.67 4.92
C PRO A 137 33.58 24.06 6.25
N LEU A 138 32.36 24.37 6.71
CA LEU A 138 31.80 23.84 7.96
C LEU A 138 31.50 22.33 7.88
N LEU A 139 31.00 21.86 6.73
CA LEU A 139 30.79 20.44 6.48
C LEU A 139 32.11 19.67 6.37
N ILE A 140 33.13 20.26 5.72
CA ILE A 140 34.48 19.67 5.64
C ILE A 140 35.14 19.63 7.02
N ASP A 141 35.03 20.68 7.84
CA ASP A 141 35.55 20.71 9.21
C ASP A 141 34.84 19.70 10.13
N GLY A 142 33.50 19.63 10.08
CA GLY A 142 32.73 18.63 10.81
C GLY A 142 33.06 17.19 10.40
N PHE A 143 33.20 16.93 9.10
CA PHE A 143 33.65 15.63 8.58
C PHE A 143 35.07 15.30 9.02
N ARG A 144 36.00 16.26 8.94
CA ARG A 144 37.39 16.11 9.39
C ARG A 144 37.48 15.77 10.88
N LYS A 145 36.68 16.43 11.73
CA LYS A 145 36.58 16.12 13.16
C LYS A 145 36.11 14.69 13.40
N GLY A 146 35.04 14.25 12.73
CA GLY A 146 34.55 12.88 12.85
C GLY A 146 35.55 11.81 12.38
N VAL A 147 36.32 12.09 11.31
CA VAL A 147 37.40 11.19 10.85
C VAL A 147 38.55 11.13 11.87
N MET A 148 38.98 12.26 12.44
CA MET A 148 40.01 12.29 13.48
C MET A 148 39.58 11.53 14.75
N GLU A 149 38.33 11.70 15.18
CA GLU A 149 37.77 11.01 16.35
C GLU A 149 37.71 9.49 16.12
N LEU A 150 37.43 9.04 14.90
CA LEU A 150 37.53 7.62 14.52
C LEU A 150 38.99 7.13 14.50
N VAL A 151 39.96 7.93 14.04
CA VAL A 151 41.40 7.58 14.08
C VAL A 151 41.89 7.39 15.52
N ASP A 152 41.49 8.27 16.44
CA ASP A 152 41.81 8.13 17.87
C ASP A 152 41.19 6.83 18.45
N LEU A 153 39.95 6.51 18.08
CA LEU A 153 39.25 5.30 18.52
C LEU A 153 39.85 3.98 17.99
N VAL A 154 40.59 3.99 16.89
CA VAL A 154 41.38 2.82 16.44
C VAL A 154 42.47 2.46 17.44
N SER A 155 42.96 3.42 18.23
CA SER A 155 43.94 3.20 19.31
C SER A 155 43.30 2.80 20.66
N SER A 156 41.99 2.54 20.71
CA SER A 156 41.27 2.15 21.93
C SER A 156 41.78 0.83 22.53
N THR A 157 41.77 0.69 23.86
CA THR A 157 42.06 -0.59 24.53
C THR A 157 40.99 -1.66 24.30
N SER A 158 39.77 -1.28 23.89
CA SER A 158 38.69 -2.24 23.60
C SER A 158 38.73 -2.72 22.14
N ALA A 159 38.99 -4.02 21.93
CA ALA A 159 39.04 -4.62 20.59
C ALA A 159 37.75 -4.39 19.77
N LYS A 160 36.57 -4.37 20.42
CA LYS A 160 35.28 -4.08 19.77
C LYS A 160 35.20 -2.63 19.27
N ILE A 161 35.76 -1.68 20.01
CA ILE A 161 35.81 -0.26 19.63
C ILE A 161 36.83 -0.06 18.51
N ARG A 162 38.04 -0.64 18.63
CA ARG A 162 39.07 -0.61 17.57
C ARG A 162 38.53 -1.10 16.23
N LEU A 163 37.93 -2.30 16.21
CA LEU A 163 37.39 -2.91 15.01
C LEU A 163 36.23 -2.09 14.40
N GLY A 164 35.36 -1.55 15.27
CA GLY A 164 34.28 -0.66 14.84
C GLY A 164 34.79 0.61 14.18
N ALA A 165 35.78 1.28 14.79
CA ALA A 165 36.38 2.50 14.27
C ALA A 165 37.13 2.26 12.94
N ALA A 166 37.98 1.23 12.88
CA ALA A 166 38.71 0.85 11.68
C ALA A 166 37.76 0.51 10.51
N THR A 167 36.67 -0.22 10.78
CA THR A 167 35.66 -0.55 9.76
C THR A 167 35.00 0.71 9.17
N GLN A 168 34.74 1.74 9.98
CA GLN A 168 34.15 2.99 9.46
C GLN A 168 35.17 3.80 8.66
N LEU A 169 36.44 3.87 9.08
CA LEU A 169 37.50 4.55 8.31
C LEU A 169 37.70 3.90 6.94
N THR A 170 37.77 2.57 6.87
CA THR A 170 37.90 1.84 5.59
C THR A 170 36.72 2.12 4.66
N ARG A 171 35.48 2.16 5.18
CA ARG A 171 34.26 2.49 4.42
C ARG A 171 34.26 3.91 3.85
N LEU A 172 34.89 4.87 4.53
CA LEU A 172 34.95 6.26 4.09
C LEU A 172 35.95 6.46 2.93
N TYR A 173 37.03 5.68 2.87
CA TYR A 173 38.08 5.84 1.87
C TYR A 173 37.98 4.89 0.67
N ARG A 174 37.58 3.62 0.87
CA ARG A 174 37.33 2.67 -0.22
C ARG A 174 35.97 1.97 -0.06
N PRO A 175 34.87 2.61 -0.48
CA PRO A 175 33.54 2.00 -0.40
C PRO A 175 33.47 0.66 -1.15
N ASP A 176 34.31 0.46 -2.17
CA ASP A 176 34.33 -0.72 -3.02
C ASP A 176 35.26 -1.85 -2.52
N GLU A 177 36.22 -1.57 -1.61
CA GLU A 177 37.21 -2.57 -1.13
C GLU A 177 36.93 -3.09 0.30
N VAL A 178 35.78 -2.75 0.89
CA VAL A 178 35.40 -3.20 2.25
C VAL A 178 35.34 -4.73 2.37
N GLY A 179 35.30 -5.47 1.26
CA GLY A 179 35.38 -6.93 1.24
C GLY A 179 36.74 -7.53 1.62
N ALA A 180 37.84 -6.76 1.64
CA ALA A 180 39.20 -7.33 1.80
C ALA A 180 39.77 -7.32 3.22
N VAL A 181 39.39 -6.35 4.07
CA VAL A 181 40.02 -6.18 5.41
C VAL A 181 39.40 -7.09 6.49
N THR A 182 38.30 -7.79 6.18
CA THR A 182 37.70 -8.82 7.05
C THR A 182 38.24 -10.23 6.81
N ALA A 183 39.17 -10.42 5.86
CA ALA A 183 39.63 -11.72 5.36
C ALA A 183 40.51 -12.54 6.34
N GLY A 184 40.59 -12.15 7.63
CA GLY A 184 41.29 -12.90 8.68
C GLY A 184 40.40 -13.85 9.50
N ASN A 185 39.07 -13.72 9.42
CA ASN A 185 38.12 -14.59 10.14
C ASN A 185 36.83 -14.81 9.32
N GLU A 186 37.00 -15.28 8.09
CA GLU A 186 35.88 -15.63 7.22
C GLU A 186 35.13 -16.87 7.75
N ARG A 187 33.93 -16.63 8.27
CA ARG A 187 32.79 -17.37 7.75
C ARG A 187 32.28 -16.60 6.55
N GLU A 188 32.37 -17.19 5.37
CA GLU A 188 31.95 -16.61 4.08
C GLU A 188 30.62 -15.85 4.20
N THR A 189 30.64 -14.54 3.96
CA THR A 189 29.43 -13.74 3.79
C THR A 189 29.28 -13.34 2.33
N ASP A 190 28.44 -14.12 1.62
CA ASP A 190 27.85 -13.81 0.33
C ASP A 190 27.69 -12.31 0.06
N THR A 191 28.04 -11.88 -1.15
CA THR A 191 27.67 -10.54 -1.66
C THR A 191 26.16 -10.30 -1.52
N ASP A 192 25.70 -9.05 -1.42
CA ASP A 192 24.24 -8.75 -1.37
C ASP A 192 23.46 -9.44 -2.52
N ALA A 193 24.11 -9.63 -3.68
CA ALA A 193 23.58 -10.34 -4.85
C ALA A 193 23.60 -11.88 -4.77
N GLU A 194 24.40 -12.50 -3.91
CA GLU A 194 24.36 -13.93 -3.57
C GLU A 194 23.46 -14.19 -2.37
N TRP A 195 23.52 -13.31 -1.37
CA TRP A 195 22.68 -13.34 -0.18
C TRP A 195 21.21 -13.31 -0.60
N MET A 196 20.83 -12.44 -1.54
CA MET A 196 19.49 -12.42 -2.14
C MET A 196 19.09 -13.72 -2.87
N ARG A 197 20.03 -14.52 -3.40
CA ARG A 197 19.72 -15.83 -4.01
C ARG A 197 19.28 -16.84 -2.95
N ARG A 198 19.78 -16.73 -1.71
CA ARG A 198 19.39 -17.61 -0.58
C ARG A 198 17.88 -17.56 -0.32
N PHE A 199 17.22 -16.41 -0.52
CA PHE A 199 15.78 -16.17 -0.28
C PHE A 199 14.90 -16.41 -1.52
N THR A 200 15.34 -17.24 -2.47
CA THR A 200 14.58 -17.59 -3.68
C THR A 200 14.40 -19.09 -3.86
N THR A 201 13.14 -19.54 -3.95
CA THR A 201 12.82 -20.84 -4.55
C THR A 201 12.88 -20.75 -6.08
N LYS A 202 13.45 -21.76 -6.74
CA LYS A 202 13.66 -21.83 -8.21
C LYS A 202 12.47 -21.28 -9.01
N GLY A 203 12.70 -20.21 -9.78
CA GLY A 203 11.78 -19.69 -10.81
C GLY A 203 11.36 -18.23 -10.65
N ASP A 204 11.23 -17.71 -9.42
CA ASP A 204 10.68 -16.37 -9.14
C ASP A 204 11.79 -15.37 -8.74
N ALA A 205 12.62 -14.98 -9.73
CA ALA A 205 13.71 -14.01 -9.55
C ALA A 205 13.18 -12.64 -9.09
N PHE A 206 13.23 -12.37 -7.79
CA PHE A 206 12.84 -11.07 -7.25
C PHE A 206 13.99 -10.08 -7.48
N LEU A 207 13.78 -9.15 -8.40
CA LEU A 207 14.69 -8.05 -8.70
C LEU A 207 14.17 -6.80 -7.99
N PRO A 208 14.74 -6.41 -6.83
CA PRO A 208 14.38 -5.16 -6.18
C PRO A 208 14.87 -3.96 -7.01
N HIS A 209 14.11 -2.87 -7.00
CA HIS A 209 14.64 -1.55 -7.33
C HIS A 209 15.30 -0.90 -6.09
N ASP A 210 16.04 0.19 -6.27
CA ASP A 210 16.89 0.79 -5.22
C ASP A 210 16.14 1.06 -3.90
N THR A 211 14.92 1.60 -3.95
CA THR A 211 14.08 1.83 -2.77
C THR A 211 13.69 0.53 -2.04
N GLN A 212 13.47 -0.56 -2.78
CA GLN A 212 13.22 -1.89 -2.19
C GLN A 212 14.49 -2.49 -1.60
N LEU A 213 15.64 -2.29 -2.25
CA LEU A 213 16.93 -2.74 -1.72
C LEU A 213 17.28 -1.99 -0.41
N ALA A 214 17.08 -0.66 -0.39
CA ALA A 214 17.22 0.16 0.80
C ALA A 214 16.25 -0.27 1.92
N ALA A 215 14.99 -0.59 1.59
CA ALA A 215 14.03 -1.14 2.54
C ALA A 215 14.43 -2.54 3.06
N ILE A 216 14.95 -3.41 2.19
CA ILE A 216 15.46 -4.75 2.57
C ILE A 216 16.68 -4.64 3.48
N ASN A 217 17.55 -3.67 3.25
CA ASN A 217 18.75 -3.42 4.06
C ASN A 217 18.49 -2.55 5.30
N CYS A 218 17.28 -1.99 5.47
CA CYS A 218 16.93 -1.19 6.63
C CYS A 218 16.65 -2.06 7.88
N LEU A 219 17.44 -1.81 8.94
CA LEU A 219 17.35 -2.49 10.23
C LEU A 219 16.72 -1.63 11.34
N ALA A 220 16.12 -0.47 11.00
CA ALA A 220 15.38 0.34 11.96
C ALA A 220 14.35 -0.50 12.72
N ARG A 221 14.15 -0.22 14.02
CA ARG A 221 13.27 -1.02 14.89
C ARG A 221 11.84 -1.11 14.36
N TYR A 222 11.33 -0.05 13.75
CA TYR A 222 10.01 0.04 13.15
C TYR A 222 10.14 0.43 11.67
N LEU A 223 10.07 -0.56 10.79
CA LEU A 223 10.18 -0.38 9.34
C LEU A 223 8.79 -0.30 8.72
N VAL A 224 8.47 0.81 8.05
CA VAL A 224 7.13 1.09 7.50
C VAL A 224 7.19 1.18 5.98
N LEU A 225 6.58 0.22 5.29
CA LEU A 225 6.59 0.05 3.84
C LEU A 225 5.18 0.31 3.28
N VAL A 226 4.93 1.52 2.78
CA VAL A 226 3.63 1.96 2.26
C VAL A 226 3.76 2.20 0.78
N ALA A 227 3.31 1.25 -0.04
CA ALA A 227 3.59 1.24 -1.47
C ALA A 227 2.39 0.74 -2.28
N GLY A 228 2.44 0.94 -3.60
CA GLY A 228 1.31 0.64 -4.49
C GLY A 228 0.88 -0.84 -4.53
N VAL A 229 -0.23 -1.12 -5.19
CA VAL A 229 -0.70 -2.48 -5.51
C VAL A 229 0.26 -3.13 -6.51
N GLN A 230 0.51 -4.44 -6.38
CA GLN A 230 1.51 -5.16 -7.18
C GLN A 230 2.94 -4.57 -7.14
N SER A 231 3.26 -3.65 -6.21
CA SER A 231 4.58 -2.98 -6.15
C SER A 231 5.71 -3.84 -5.60
N GLY A 232 5.44 -5.06 -5.11
CA GLY A 232 6.43 -5.94 -4.47
C GLY A 232 6.62 -5.73 -2.96
N LYS A 233 5.84 -4.86 -2.30
CA LYS A 233 5.94 -4.61 -0.84
C LYS A 233 5.90 -5.86 0.05
N THR A 234 5.01 -6.82 -0.22
CA THR A 234 4.89 -8.05 0.58
C THR A 234 6.09 -8.99 0.37
N ASP A 235 6.70 -9.00 -0.82
CA ASP A 235 7.96 -9.72 -1.07
C ASP A 235 9.14 -9.01 -0.36
N THR A 236 9.19 -7.67 -0.40
CA THR A 236 10.19 -6.83 0.30
C THR A 236 10.13 -7.08 1.82
N GLY A 237 8.93 -7.04 2.40
CA GLY A 237 8.71 -7.33 3.82
C GLY A 237 9.09 -8.75 4.21
N ALA A 238 8.75 -9.76 3.39
CA ALA A 238 9.15 -11.14 3.63
C ALA A 238 10.68 -11.33 3.63
N ILE A 239 11.40 -10.68 2.71
CA ILE A 239 12.86 -10.78 2.62
C ILE A 239 13.53 -10.05 3.81
N ASN A 240 13.07 -8.86 4.19
CA ASN A 240 13.59 -8.17 5.38
C ASN A 240 13.27 -8.93 6.69
N PHE A 241 12.08 -9.54 6.79
CA PHE A 241 11.69 -10.37 7.94
C PHE A 241 12.65 -11.56 8.10
N TRP A 242 12.92 -12.28 7.01
CA TRP A 242 13.91 -13.36 7.01
C TRP A 242 15.34 -12.86 7.22
N LYS A 243 15.72 -11.66 6.71
CA LYS A 243 17.03 -11.04 6.98
C LYS A 243 17.28 -10.93 8.47
N ARG A 244 16.34 -10.33 9.20
CA ARG A 244 16.45 -10.10 10.64
C ARG A 244 16.54 -11.41 11.42
N ILE A 245 15.65 -12.38 11.14
CA ILE A 245 15.69 -13.72 11.77
C ILE A 245 17.05 -14.40 11.57
N VAL A 246 17.61 -14.37 10.35
CA VAL A 246 18.92 -14.99 10.05
C VAL A 246 20.08 -14.24 10.71
N MET A 247 20.00 -12.91 10.82
CA MET A 247 21.02 -12.09 11.47
C MET A 247 21.00 -12.18 13.00
N GLU A 248 19.82 -12.27 13.61
CA GLU A 248 19.66 -12.41 15.07
C GLU A 248 20.06 -13.82 15.53
N ASN A 249 19.68 -14.84 14.74
CA ASN A 249 20.02 -16.24 14.96
C ASN A 249 19.74 -16.77 16.38
N ASP A 250 18.79 -16.19 17.09
CA ASP A 250 18.40 -16.56 18.45
C ASP A 250 17.50 -17.82 18.44
N PRO A 251 17.92 -18.94 19.05
CA PRO A 251 17.12 -20.18 19.10
C PRO A 251 15.85 -20.06 19.95
N THR A 252 15.79 -19.07 20.84
CA THR A 252 14.65 -18.85 21.76
C THR A 252 13.63 -17.86 21.21
N ALA A 253 13.93 -17.19 20.10
CA ALA A 253 13.09 -16.12 19.58
C ALA A 253 11.75 -16.59 19.02
N VAL A 254 10.71 -15.81 19.34
CA VAL A 254 9.34 -15.97 18.81
C VAL A 254 8.99 -14.74 17.97
N TYR A 255 8.51 -14.99 16.74
CA TYR A 255 8.15 -13.95 15.77
C TYR A 255 6.74 -14.12 15.22
N TYR A 256 6.00 -13.03 15.03
CA TYR A 256 4.62 -13.09 14.52
C TYR A 256 4.45 -12.58 13.09
N LEU A 257 3.68 -13.33 12.29
CA LEU A 257 3.12 -12.92 11.00
C LEU A 257 1.65 -12.52 11.22
N VAL A 258 1.34 -11.23 11.14
CA VAL A 258 0.01 -10.68 11.43
C VAL A 258 -0.63 -10.16 10.14
N ALA A 259 -1.88 -10.57 9.87
CA ALA A 259 -2.70 -10.03 8.78
C ALA A 259 -4.13 -9.71 9.27
N PRO A 260 -4.89 -8.82 8.60
CA PRO A 260 -6.22 -8.38 9.06
C PRO A 260 -7.19 -9.55 9.21
N THR A 261 -7.11 -10.52 8.30
CA THR A 261 -7.86 -11.76 8.35
C THR A 261 -7.01 -12.96 7.93
N THR A 262 -7.40 -14.15 8.38
CA THR A 262 -6.83 -15.45 7.94
C THR A 262 -6.81 -15.62 6.41
N GLY A 263 -7.80 -15.02 5.73
CA GLY A 263 -7.94 -15.00 4.28
C GLY A 263 -6.92 -14.13 3.57
N ILE A 264 -6.75 -12.86 3.99
CA ILE A 264 -5.73 -11.94 3.44
C ILE A 264 -4.33 -12.52 3.69
N GLY A 265 -4.08 -13.01 4.91
CA GLY A 265 -2.81 -13.63 5.29
C GLY A 265 -2.41 -14.87 4.47
N LYS A 266 -3.27 -15.42 3.60
CA LYS A 266 -2.87 -16.48 2.65
C LYS A 266 -1.72 -16.02 1.75
N VAL A 267 -1.72 -14.76 1.31
CA VAL A 267 -0.65 -14.21 0.44
C VAL A 267 0.63 -14.02 1.24
N MET A 268 0.55 -13.33 2.38
CA MET A 268 1.65 -13.13 3.32
C MET A 268 2.36 -14.44 3.68
N ARG A 269 1.61 -15.48 4.09
CA ARG A 269 2.15 -16.81 4.41
C ARG A 269 2.80 -17.48 3.20
N LYS A 270 2.21 -17.37 2.00
CA LYS A 270 2.83 -17.89 0.77
C LYS A 270 4.16 -17.18 0.51
N ARG A 271 4.23 -15.86 0.70
CA ARG A 271 5.46 -15.08 0.52
C ARG A 271 6.53 -15.43 1.55
N PHE A 272 6.18 -15.51 2.83
CA PHE A 272 7.06 -16.01 3.89
C PHE A 272 7.67 -17.36 3.52
N VAL A 273 6.87 -18.37 3.16
CA VAL A 273 7.39 -19.69 2.79
C VAL A 273 8.22 -19.65 1.49
N SER A 274 7.81 -18.91 0.46
CA SER A 274 8.55 -18.84 -0.83
C SER A 274 9.86 -18.06 -0.76
N ARG A 275 10.02 -17.20 0.26
CA ARG A 275 11.22 -16.39 0.51
C ARG A 275 12.08 -16.96 1.64
N ALA A 276 11.70 -18.11 2.22
CA ALA A 276 12.52 -18.77 3.22
C ALA A 276 13.86 -19.22 2.64
N PRO A 277 14.97 -19.08 3.38
CA PRO A 277 16.22 -19.70 2.98
C PRO A 277 16.07 -21.22 2.84
N LYS A 278 16.80 -21.79 1.87
CA LYS A 278 16.80 -23.24 1.66
C LYS A 278 17.21 -23.97 2.95
N GLY A 279 16.35 -24.87 3.42
CA GLY A 279 16.58 -25.67 4.63
C GLY A 279 16.17 -25.02 5.96
N TRP A 280 15.76 -23.74 5.98
CA TRP A 280 15.43 -23.05 7.23
C TRP A 280 14.05 -23.39 7.81
N LEU A 281 13.10 -23.86 6.99
CA LEU A 281 11.79 -24.30 7.45
C LEU A 281 11.78 -25.82 7.70
N LEU A 282 11.70 -26.23 8.97
CA LEU A 282 11.60 -27.65 9.35
C LEU A 282 10.23 -28.25 9.01
N ASN A 283 9.18 -27.42 9.01
CA ASN A 283 7.80 -27.79 8.69
C ASN A 283 7.20 -26.85 7.62
N PRO A 284 7.59 -26.92 6.33
CA PRO A 284 7.24 -25.93 5.31
C PRO A 284 5.74 -25.63 5.16
N SER A 285 4.88 -26.64 5.35
CA SER A 285 3.41 -26.51 5.30
C SER A 285 2.79 -25.80 6.53
N GLY A 286 3.55 -25.67 7.62
CA GLY A 286 3.04 -25.42 8.98
C GLY A 286 2.46 -26.70 9.60
N SER A 287 2.59 -26.88 10.91
CA SER A 287 2.18 -28.12 11.62
C SER A 287 0.83 -28.04 12.36
N GLY A 288 0.10 -26.94 12.27
CA GLY A 288 -1.17 -26.74 12.98
C GLY A 288 -2.39 -27.26 12.22
N GLN A 289 -3.25 -28.03 12.92
CA GLN A 289 -4.62 -28.29 12.48
C GLN A 289 -5.50 -27.08 12.82
N ASP A 290 -5.87 -26.35 11.76
CA ASP A 290 -6.77 -25.18 11.74
C ASP A 290 -6.38 -23.93 12.57
N PHE A 291 -6.60 -22.77 11.93
CA PHE A 291 -6.40 -21.40 12.40
C PHE A 291 -4.99 -20.94 12.81
N GLU A 292 -4.21 -21.74 13.54
CA GLU A 292 -2.88 -21.36 14.02
C GLU A 292 -1.80 -22.07 13.21
N ARG A 293 -1.01 -21.31 12.43
CA ARG A 293 0.10 -21.87 11.65
C ARG A 293 1.41 -21.43 12.26
N THR A 294 2.09 -22.40 12.87
CA THR A 294 3.41 -22.25 13.46
C THR A 294 4.45 -22.95 12.60
N TRP A 295 5.56 -22.26 12.34
CA TRP A 295 6.76 -22.79 11.72
C TRP A 295 7.89 -22.86 12.75
N LYS A 296 8.58 -24.00 12.79
CA LYS A 296 9.82 -24.17 13.54
C LYS A 296 10.99 -24.03 12.58
N LEU A 297 11.95 -23.20 12.97
CA LEU A 297 13.11 -22.87 12.15
C LEU A 297 14.30 -23.77 12.47
N SER A 298 15.22 -23.93 11.52
CA SER A 298 16.41 -24.77 11.69
C SER A 298 17.35 -24.30 12.80
N ASN A 299 17.28 -23.02 13.18
CA ASN A 299 18.02 -22.46 14.31
C ASN A 299 17.30 -22.61 15.67
N GLY A 300 16.09 -23.20 15.72
CA GLY A 300 15.29 -23.37 16.94
C GLY A 300 14.14 -22.36 17.11
N ALA A 301 14.26 -21.19 16.49
CA ALA A 301 13.28 -20.11 16.59
C ALA A 301 11.88 -20.51 16.07
N THR A 302 10.87 -19.75 16.47
CA THR A 302 9.46 -20.00 16.15
C THR A 302 8.83 -18.82 15.43
N VAL A 303 8.12 -19.09 14.32
CA VAL A 303 7.32 -18.09 13.61
C VAL A 303 5.85 -18.50 13.61
N GLU A 304 4.94 -17.60 13.97
CA GLU A 304 3.51 -17.91 14.11
C GLU A 304 2.62 -16.96 13.34
N PHE A 305 1.60 -17.49 12.65
CA PHE A 305 0.58 -16.67 12.00
C PHE A 305 -0.56 -16.31 12.97
N ARG A 306 -0.83 -15.01 13.12
CA ARG A 306 -1.95 -14.47 13.90
C ARG A 306 -2.88 -13.60 13.03
N SER A 307 -4.17 -13.56 13.37
CA SER A 307 -5.20 -12.85 12.60
C SER A 307 -5.77 -11.69 13.42
N ALA A 308 -5.54 -10.45 12.98
CA ALA A 308 -5.97 -9.22 13.64
C ALA A 308 -7.49 -9.03 13.78
N ASN A 309 -8.31 -9.84 13.11
CA ASN A 309 -9.75 -9.94 13.35
C ASN A 309 -10.10 -10.28 14.82
N LYS A 310 -9.26 -11.06 15.52
CA LYS A 310 -9.34 -11.34 16.96
C LYS A 310 -8.05 -10.91 17.66
N PRO A 311 -7.93 -9.63 18.06
CA PRO A 311 -6.71 -9.08 18.68
C PRO A 311 -6.33 -9.78 19.99
N GLU A 312 -7.27 -10.46 20.63
CA GLU A 312 -7.10 -11.20 21.89
C GLU A 312 -6.12 -12.37 21.69
N ASN A 313 -6.22 -13.07 20.56
CA ASN A 313 -5.35 -14.20 20.18
C ASN A 313 -3.89 -13.80 19.88
N ILE A 314 -3.56 -12.51 19.91
CA ILE A 314 -2.19 -12.00 19.74
C ILE A 314 -1.50 -11.82 21.11
N VAL A 315 -2.27 -11.78 22.20
CA VAL A 315 -1.80 -11.39 23.53
C VAL A 315 -1.20 -12.58 24.29
N ALA A 316 -0.50 -13.49 23.61
CA ALA A 316 -0.05 -14.77 24.19
C ALA A 316 1.37 -14.74 24.80
N GLU A 317 2.38 -14.25 24.08
CA GLU A 317 3.80 -14.45 24.41
C GLU A 317 4.67 -13.19 24.18
N THR A 318 5.89 -13.19 24.72
CA THR A 318 6.92 -12.19 24.44
C THR A 318 7.50 -12.40 23.04
N LEU A 319 7.72 -11.33 22.28
CA LEU A 319 8.12 -11.41 20.86
C LEU A 319 9.47 -10.74 20.62
N CYS A 320 10.31 -11.33 19.77
CA CYS A 320 11.54 -10.70 19.27
C CYS A 320 11.28 -9.84 18.02
N GLY A 321 10.25 -10.18 17.23
CA GLY A 321 9.80 -9.31 16.16
C GLY A 321 8.43 -9.67 15.56
N ALA A 322 7.89 -8.78 14.75
CA ALA A 322 6.62 -9.00 14.05
C ALA A 322 6.59 -8.39 12.64
N TRP A 323 5.81 -8.98 11.76
CA TRP A 323 5.44 -8.40 10.46
C TRP A 323 3.93 -8.25 10.39
N LEU A 324 3.44 -7.05 10.10
CA LEU A 324 2.03 -6.71 9.94
C LEU A 324 1.78 -6.38 8.45
N ASP A 325 1.22 -7.33 7.71
CA ASP A 325 0.89 -7.14 6.28
C ASP A 325 -0.55 -6.64 6.10
N GLU A 326 -0.73 -5.67 5.20
CA GLU A 326 -1.91 -4.79 5.11
C GLU A 326 -2.31 -4.16 6.46
N PHE A 327 -1.33 -3.64 7.22
CA PHE A 327 -1.54 -3.03 8.54
C PHE A 327 -2.57 -1.89 8.55
N THR A 328 -2.68 -1.14 7.44
CA THR A 328 -3.65 -0.05 7.26
C THR A 328 -5.11 -0.50 7.27
N LEU A 329 -5.38 -1.82 7.20
CA LEU A 329 -6.71 -2.41 7.35
C LEU A 329 -6.97 -2.99 8.76
N MET A 330 -6.03 -2.88 9.69
CA MET A 330 -6.17 -3.36 11.06
C MET A 330 -6.75 -2.27 11.98
N ARG A 331 -7.28 -2.67 13.14
CA ARG A 331 -7.69 -1.73 14.21
C ARG A 331 -6.47 -1.28 15.01
N ALA A 332 -6.44 -0.02 15.46
CA ALA A 332 -5.35 0.55 16.26
C ALA A 332 -4.97 -0.31 17.48
N THR A 333 -5.97 -0.93 18.12
CA THR A 333 -5.79 -1.82 19.28
C THR A 333 -4.89 -3.02 19.01
N VAL A 334 -4.79 -3.50 17.76
CA VAL A 334 -3.87 -4.59 17.36
C VAL A 334 -2.42 -4.16 17.61
N TRP A 335 -2.08 -2.93 17.24
CA TRP A 335 -0.76 -2.38 17.48
C TRP A 335 -0.58 -1.94 18.93
N GLN A 336 -1.43 -1.01 19.38
CA GLN A 336 -1.33 -0.33 20.67
C GLN A 336 -1.40 -1.27 21.87
N VAL A 337 -2.39 -2.18 21.87
CA VAL A 337 -2.73 -3.03 23.02
C VAL A 337 -2.14 -4.42 22.85
N SER A 338 -2.33 -5.06 21.69
CA SER A 338 -1.98 -6.48 21.54
C SER A 338 -0.51 -6.76 21.23
N LEU A 339 0.17 -5.92 20.45
CA LEU A 339 1.53 -6.20 19.95
C LEU A 339 2.63 -5.40 20.66
N ARG A 340 2.46 -4.07 20.78
CA ARG A 340 3.56 -3.19 21.21
C ARG A 340 4.13 -3.55 22.58
N GLY A 341 3.27 -3.95 23.52
CA GLY A 341 3.70 -4.42 24.85
C GLY A 341 4.48 -5.74 24.83
N ARG A 342 4.25 -6.62 23.84
CA ARG A 342 4.93 -7.92 23.72
C ARG A 342 6.37 -7.81 23.21
N LEU A 343 6.73 -6.68 22.61
CA LEU A 343 8.06 -6.34 22.11
C LEU A 343 8.87 -5.49 23.11
N ALA A 344 8.33 -5.20 24.29
CA ALA A 344 8.93 -4.28 25.25
C ALA A 344 10.19 -4.87 25.91
N ALA A 345 10.11 -6.11 26.40
CA ALA A 345 11.19 -6.76 27.13
C ALA A 345 12.41 -7.12 26.26
N THR A 346 12.18 -7.44 24.99
CA THR A 346 13.20 -7.85 24.00
C THR A 346 13.83 -6.67 23.26
N GLY A 347 13.24 -5.48 23.34
CA GLY A 347 13.55 -4.41 22.39
C GLY A 347 13.08 -4.70 20.96
N GLY A 348 12.21 -5.69 20.77
CA GLY A 348 11.89 -6.28 19.47
C GLY A 348 11.38 -5.33 18.39
N TRP A 349 11.51 -5.76 17.14
CA TRP A 349 11.28 -4.96 15.93
C TRP A 349 9.96 -5.27 15.23
N VAL A 350 9.51 -4.36 14.36
CA VAL A 350 8.29 -4.52 13.57
C VAL A 350 8.48 -4.07 12.12
N ILE A 351 7.98 -4.86 11.19
CA ILE A 351 7.80 -4.49 9.79
C ILE A 351 6.31 -4.26 9.54
N PHE A 352 5.95 -3.11 9.02
CA PHE A 352 4.59 -2.78 8.59
C PHE A 352 4.59 -2.74 7.06
N THR A 353 3.74 -3.52 6.38
CA THR A 353 3.55 -3.43 4.91
C THR A 353 2.11 -3.11 4.59
N GLY A 354 1.85 -2.16 3.70
CA GLY A 354 0.48 -1.80 3.37
C GLY A 354 0.31 -0.86 2.17
N THR A 355 -0.95 -0.50 1.93
CA THR A 355 -1.38 0.50 0.94
C THR A 355 -2.05 1.63 1.73
N PRO A 356 -1.82 2.92 1.45
CA PRO A 356 -2.33 4.00 2.29
C PRO A 356 -3.85 4.02 2.33
N ARG A 357 -4.40 4.37 3.48
CA ARG A 357 -5.84 4.55 3.74
C ARG A 357 -6.05 5.96 4.30
N GLY A 358 -7.21 6.25 4.86
CA GLY A 358 -7.51 7.61 5.37
C GLY A 358 -6.59 8.05 6.51
N PRO A 359 -6.82 9.26 7.07
CA PRO A 359 -6.30 9.63 8.38
C PRO A 359 -6.84 8.62 9.39
N THR A 360 -5.98 7.64 9.66
CA THR A 360 -6.23 6.46 10.45
C THR A 360 -5.04 6.35 11.37
N TRP A 361 -5.14 5.57 12.45
CA TRP A 361 -3.98 5.27 13.32
C TRP A 361 -2.71 4.84 12.54
N ALA A 362 -2.89 4.22 11.37
CA ALA A 362 -1.82 3.79 10.49
C ALA A 362 -1.05 4.96 9.84
N TYR A 363 -1.74 6.08 9.59
CA TYR A 363 -1.13 7.35 9.24
C TYR A 363 -0.65 8.08 10.50
N GLU A 364 -1.58 8.35 11.42
CA GLU A 364 -1.41 9.24 12.58
C GLU A 364 -0.33 8.78 13.56
N GLU A 365 -0.27 7.49 13.88
CA GLU A 365 0.63 6.98 14.92
C GLU A 365 1.88 6.28 14.38
N VAL A 366 1.87 5.93 13.09
CA VAL A 366 2.89 5.06 12.45
C VAL A 366 3.56 5.76 11.28
N TRP A 367 2.83 6.20 10.26
CA TRP A 367 3.46 6.83 9.09
C TRP A 367 4.10 8.17 9.43
N ARG A 368 3.39 9.06 10.13
CA ARG A 368 3.89 10.40 10.53
C ARG A 368 5.25 10.36 11.23
N ARG A 369 5.49 9.34 12.07
CA ARG A 369 6.78 9.10 12.75
C ARG A 369 7.98 8.90 11.84
N THR A 370 7.75 8.57 10.57
CA THR A 370 8.80 8.35 9.57
C THR A 370 9.10 9.57 8.70
N GLN A 371 8.31 10.64 8.81
CA GLN A 371 8.36 11.80 7.92
C GLN A 371 9.19 12.94 8.55
N PRO A 372 10.37 13.32 8.00
CA PRO A 372 11.29 14.27 8.66
C PRO A 372 10.75 15.68 8.99
N HIS A 373 9.61 16.05 8.41
CA HIS A 373 8.95 17.36 8.58
C HIS A 373 7.68 17.30 9.43
N ASP A 374 7.38 16.15 10.04
CA ASP A 374 6.23 15.95 10.93
C ASP A 374 6.62 16.17 12.41
N ASP A 375 5.72 16.69 13.23
CA ASP A 375 5.91 16.88 14.67
C ASP A 375 6.06 15.57 15.45
N LEU A 376 5.54 14.45 14.93
CA LEU A 376 5.70 13.11 15.51
C LEU A 376 6.95 12.36 15.02
N TYR A 377 7.78 12.98 14.16
CA TYR A 377 8.98 12.37 13.59
C TYR A 377 9.96 11.84 14.65
N ASP A 378 10.36 10.57 14.51
CA ASP A 378 11.34 9.98 15.42
C ASP A 378 12.78 10.40 15.07
N LYS A 379 13.21 11.49 15.69
CA LYS A 379 14.61 11.94 15.69
C LYS A 379 15.59 10.91 16.27
N GLY A 380 15.10 9.88 17.00
CA GLY A 380 15.90 8.78 17.53
C GLY A 380 16.24 7.67 16.53
N GLY A 381 15.73 7.71 15.29
CA GLY A 381 16.08 6.76 14.23
C GLY A 381 15.54 5.34 14.40
N ASN A 382 14.60 5.11 15.33
CA ASN A 382 13.93 3.82 15.51
C ASN A 382 12.90 3.56 14.41
N TRP A 383 12.34 4.61 13.79
CA TRP A 383 11.36 4.51 12.72
C TRP A 383 11.98 4.85 11.37
N ALA A 384 11.70 4.03 10.35
CA ALA A 384 12.09 4.29 8.96
C ALA A 384 10.91 4.01 8.01
N GLY A 385 10.61 4.97 7.13
CA GLY A 385 9.49 4.89 6.19
C GLY A 385 9.97 4.84 4.75
N PHE A 386 9.39 3.95 3.96
CA PHE A 386 9.64 3.83 2.53
C PHE A 386 8.31 3.79 1.77
N THR A 387 8.25 4.53 0.66
CA THR A 387 7.13 4.53 -0.27
C THR A 387 7.61 4.41 -1.71
N TRP A 388 6.82 3.73 -2.54
CA TRP A 388 7.04 3.66 -3.98
C TRP A 388 5.76 3.30 -4.74
N HIS A 389 5.71 3.74 -6.00
CA HIS A 389 4.59 3.50 -6.88
C HIS A 389 4.58 2.05 -7.42
N SER A 390 3.42 1.57 -7.85
CA SER A 390 3.28 0.33 -8.63
C SER A 390 4.15 0.32 -9.89
N SER A 391 4.35 1.49 -10.50
CA SER A 391 5.19 1.67 -11.70
C SER A 391 6.69 1.51 -11.45
N ALA A 392 7.15 1.42 -10.19
CA ALA A 392 8.55 1.13 -9.86
C ALA A 392 8.87 -0.36 -9.94
N ASN A 393 7.87 -1.26 -9.98
CA ASN A 393 8.08 -2.69 -10.20
C ASN A 393 8.14 -2.99 -11.71
N PRO A 394 9.26 -3.50 -12.27
CA PRO A 394 9.39 -3.79 -13.70
C PRO A 394 8.39 -4.83 -14.24
N ARG A 395 7.74 -5.62 -13.36
CA ARG A 395 6.66 -6.55 -13.74
C ARG A 395 5.34 -5.87 -14.06
N VAL A 396 5.15 -4.61 -13.68
CA VAL A 396 3.93 -3.84 -13.95
C VAL A 396 4.17 -3.03 -15.22
N SER A 397 3.50 -3.39 -16.31
CA SER A 397 3.73 -2.73 -17.60
C SER A 397 3.29 -1.27 -17.57
N ALA A 398 4.03 -0.39 -18.26
CA ALA A 398 3.66 1.01 -18.39
C ALA A 398 2.27 1.21 -19.02
N MET A 399 1.86 0.29 -19.91
CA MET A 399 0.53 0.28 -20.51
C MET A 399 -0.58 -0.02 -19.49
N GLU A 400 -0.37 -0.97 -18.58
CA GLU A 400 -1.33 -1.25 -17.49
C GLU A 400 -1.43 -0.07 -16.51
N VAL A 401 -0.31 0.60 -16.19
CA VAL A 401 -0.32 1.83 -15.38
C VAL A 401 -1.10 2.95 -16.09
N ALA A 402 -0.93 3.09 -17.41
CA ALA A 402 -1.64 4.08 -18.21
C ALA A 402 -3.16 3.79 -18.30
N ASP A 403 -3.56 2.53 -18.53
CA ASP A 403 -4.96 2.13 -18.50
C ASP A 403 -5.58 2.35 -17.11
N ALA A 404 -4.90 1.91 -16.04
CA ALA A 404 -5.35 2.15 -14.68
C ALA A 404 -5.52 3.64 -14.37
N LYS A 405 -4.60 4.50 -14.84
CA LYS A 405 -4.72 5.96 -14.72
C LYS A 405 -5.88 6.54 -15.53
N ALA A 406 -6.18 5.98 -16.70
CA ALA A 406 -7.31 6.40 -17.53
C ALA A 406 -8.67 5.92 -16.98
N THR A 407 -8.72 4.72 -16.40
CA THR A 407 -9.97 4.03 -16.06
C THR A 407 -10.40 4.15 -14.60
N LEU A 408 -9.48 4.31 -13.65
CA LEU A 408 -9.78 4.41 -12.22
C LEU A 408 -9.94 5.87 -11.76
N PRO A 409 -10.84 6.19 -10.81
CA PRO A 409 -10.95 7.54 -10.24
C PRO A 409 -9.62 8.05 -9.72
N ASP A 410 -9.32 9.35 -9.89
CA ASP A 410 -7.99 9.92 -9.60
C ASP A 410 -7.55 9.73 -8.14
N ALA A 411 -8.46 9.91 -7.19
CA ALA A 411 -8.23 9.57 -5.78
C ALA A 411 -7.78 8.10 -5.61
N PHE A 412 -8.53 7.15 -6.19
CA PHE A 412 -8.23 5.73 -6.08
C PHE A 412 -6.93 5.35 -6.79
N PHE A 413 -6.61 5.96 -7.95
CA PHE A 413 -5.34 5.75 -8.63
C PHE A 413 -4.16 6.28 -7.79
N ARG A 414 -4.25 7.52 -7.29
CA ARG A 414 -3.21 8.10 -6.40
C ARG A 414 -2.98 7.23 -5.16
N ARG A 415 -4.06 6.71 -4.55
CA ARG A 415 -3.98 5.85 -3.37
C ARG A 415 -3.41 4.46 -3.64
N GLU A 416 -4.02 3.69 -4.55
CA GLU A 416 -3.61 2.30 -4.79
C GLU A 416 -2.34 2.19 -5.64
N TRP A 417 -2.09 3.08 -6.60
CA TRP A 417 -0.97 2.95 -7.55
C TRP A 417 0.21 3.85 -7.21
N GLN A 418 -0.04 5.04 -6.68
CA GLN A 418 1.02 6.01 -6.31
C GLN A 418 1.32 6.05 -4.81
N ALA A 419 0.64 5.24 -3.99
CA ALA A 419 0.83 5.20 -2.54
C ALA A 419 0.72 6.59 -1.87
N SER A 420 -0.19 7.45 -2.37
CA SER A 420 -0.49 8.75 -1.80
C SER A 420 -1.47 8.65 -0.62
N TRP A 421 -1.13 9.31 0.49
CA TRP A 421 -2.01 9.50 1.65
C TRP A 421 -3.03 10.63 1.43
N GLU A 422 -2.69 11.66 0.64
CA GLU A 422 -3.54 12.83 0.31
C GLU A 422 -4.77 12.51 -0.58
N ALA A 423 -5.09 11.23 -0.75
CA ALA A 423 -6.06 10.76 -1.74
C ALA A 423 -7.53 10.83 -1.28
N PHE A 424 -7.80 11.48 -0.15
CA PHE A 424 -9.13 11.58 0.45
C PHE A 424 -9.78 12.91 0.05
N HIS A 425 -10.87 12.81 -0.71
CA HIS A 425 -11.70 13.93 -1.15
C HIS A 425 -13.17 13.52 -1.02
N GLY A 426 -13.95 14.29 -0.26
CA GLY A 426 -15.29 13.93 0.23
C GLY A 426 -16.44 13.88 -0.77
N GLN A 427 -16.17 13.51 -2.02
CA GLN A 427 -17.20 13.10 -2.96
C GLN A 427 -16.80 11.79 -3.62
N VAL A 428 -17.66 10.78 -3.51
CA VAL A 428 -17.38 9.40 -3.98
C VAL A 428 -17.33 9.30 -5.51
N PHE A 429 -18.01 10.22 -6.21
CA PHE A 429 -18.06 10.31 -7.68
C PHE A 429 -17.61 11.71 -8.17
N PRO A 430 -16.33 12.09 -8.01
CA PRO A 430 -15.86 13.44 -8.35
C PRO A 430 -15.91 13.72 -9.87
N ASP A 431 -15.87 12.67 -10.70
CA ASP A 431 -16.01 12.74 -12.15
C ASP A 431 -17.47 12.96 -12.63
N PHE A 432 -18.46 12.91 -11.73
CA PHE A 432 -19.86 13.16 -12.07
C PHE A 432 -20.18 14.66 -12.06
N SER A 433 -20.68 15.19 -13.17
CA SER A 433 -21.23 16.55 -13.22
C SER A 433 -22.52 16.60 -14.05
N LYS A 434 -23.43 17.51 -13.69
CA LYS A 434 -24.65 17.75 -14.49
C LYS A 434 -24.31 18.13 -15.94
N ALA A 435 -23.30 18.97 -16.13
CA ALA A 435 -22.88 19.43 -17.45
C ALA A 435 -22.32 18.32 -18.36
N ALA A 436 -21.60 17.33 -17.81
CA ALA A 436 -21.02 16.24 -18.60
C ALA A 436 -21.91 15.00 -18.71
N ASN A 437 -22.73 14.72 -17.70
CA ASN A 437 -23.44 13.44 -17.58
C ASN A 437 -24.96 13.56 -17.67
N VAL A 438 -25.58 14.73 -17.46
CA VAL A 438 -27.04 14.86 -17.56
C VAL A 438 -27.45 15.25 -18.97
N PHE A 439 -28.42 14.53 -19.54
CA PHE A 439 -28.95 14.79 -20.87
C PHE A 439 -30.46 15.04 -20.87
N ASP A 440 -30.89 15.88 -21.81
CA ASP A 440 -32.29 16.15 -22.11
C ASP A 440 -32.54 15.81 -23.58
N LEU A 441 -32.92 14.56 -23.85
CA LEU A 441 -33.29 14.12 -25.19
C LEU A 441 -34.54 13.27 -25.17
N THR A 442 -35.64 13.93 -25.52
CA THR A 442 -36.82 13.33 -26.14
C THR A 442 -36.51 12.47 -27.38
N LYS A 443 -35.25 12.42 -27.87
CA LYS A 443 -34.80 11.66 -29.05
C LYS A 443 -33.95 10.39 -28.77
N VAL A 444 -33.51 10.11 -27.54
CA VAL A 444 -32.73 8.86 -27.26
C VAL A 444 -33.62 7.61 -27.29
N LEU A 445 -34.93 7.78 -27.07
CA LEU A 445 -35.93 6.70 -27.06
C LEU A 445 -36.81 6.65 -28.33
N THR A 446 -36.61 7.53 -29.32
CA THR A 446 -37.51 7.63 -30.50
C THR A 446 -37.16 6.71 -31.66
N LYS A 447 -35.93 6.19 -31.74
CA LYS A 447 -35.59 5.14 -32.72
C LYS A 447 -35.81 3.76 -32.09
N ARG A 448 -36.81 3.05 -32.63
CA ARG A 448 -37.08 1.63 -32.37
C ARG A 448 -35.85 0.82 -32.77
N SER A 449 -34.95 0.61 -31.81
CA SER A 449 -33.66 -0.06 -32.02
C SER A 449 -33.79 -1.48 -31.49
N GLU A 450 -34.24 -2.36 -32.38
CA GLU A 450 -34.40 -3.79 -32.11
C GLU A 450 -33.09 -4.38 -31.59
N GLY A 451 -33.17 -5.23 -30.56
CA GLY A 451 -32.00 -5.76 -29.85
C GLY A 451 -31.44 -4.89 -28.71
N THR A 452 -31.88 -3.63 -28.54
CA THR A 452 -31.45 -2.78 -27.41
C THR A 452 -31.77 -3.43 -26.06
N LEU A 453 -30.76 -3.52 -25.19
CA LEU A 453 -30.88 -4.13 -23.86
C LEU A 453 -31.19 -3.07 -22.81
N PHE A 454 -32.32 -3.23 -22.12
CA PHE A 454 -32.62 -2.51 -20.88
C PHE A 454 -32.46 -3.44 -19.70
N ASP A 455 -31.69 -3.02 -18.68
CA ASP A 455 -31.70 -3.64 -17.36
C ASP A 455 -32.25 -2.65 -16.34
N ALA A 456 -32.60 -3.17 -15.17
CA ALA A 456 -33.00 -2.35 -14.03
C ALA A 456 -32.24 -2.80 -12.77
N GLY A 457 -31.79 -1.84 -11.98
CA GLY A 457 -31.34 -2.05 -10.60
C GLY A 457 -32.49 -1.83 -9.63
N VAL A 458 -32.51 -2.59 -8.54
CA VAL A 458 -33.50 -2.40 -7.46
C VAL A 458 -32.80 -2.46 -6.11
N ASP A 459 -32.95 -1.39 -5.34
CA ASP A 459 -32.64 -1.36 -3.91
C ASP A 459 -33.96 -1.43 -3.13
N TRP A 460 -34.03 -2.29 -2.12
CA TRP A 460 -35.27 -2.55 -1.42
C TRP A 460 -35.38 -1.68 -0.15
N GLY A 461 -36.53 -1.05 0.05
CA GLY A 461 -36.80 -0.24 1.22
C GLY A 461 -38.26 -0.30 1.66
N TYR A 462 -38.48 -0.12 2.96
CA TYR A 462 -39.81 0.04 3.55
C TYR A 462 -39.82 1.15 4.61
N GLY A 463 -38.92 1.06 5.60
CA GLY A 463 -38.65 2.15 6.55
C GLY A 463 -37.88 3.30 5.89
N SER A 464 -36.77 2.98 5.23
CA SER A 464 -36.14 3.81 4.21
C SER A 464 -36.90 3.71 2.87
N PRO A 465 -36.73 4.68 1.95
CA PRO A 465 -37.15 4.55 0.56
C PRO A 465 -36.53 3.30 -0.10
N GLY A 466 -37.30 2.64 -0.96
CA GLY A 466 -36.74 1.72 -1.96
C GLY A 466 -36.55 2.45 -3.29
N ALA A 467 -35.70 1.91 -4.15
CA ALA A 467 -35.40 2.48 -5.46
C ALA A 467 -35.46 1.44 -6.58
N LEU A 468 -35.91 1.87 -7.75
CA LEU A 468 -35.71 1.18 -9.03
C LEU A 468 -35.08 2.17 -10.01
N VAL A 469 -34.03 1.76 -10.70
CA VAL A 469 -33.30 2.58 -11.69
C VAL A 469 -33.15 1.77 -12.97
N VAL A 470 -33.60 2.31 -14.10
CA VAL A 470 -33.57 1.64 -15.42
C VAL A 470 -32.49 2.25 -16.31
N GLY A 471 -31.61 1.39 -16.81
CA GLY A 471 -30.54 1.74 -17.74
C GLY A 471 -30.67 1.02 -19.08
N ARG A 472 -30.57 1.79 -20.16
CA ARG A 472 -30.25 1.29 -21.50
C ARG A 472 -28.75 0.96 -21.54
N LEU A 473 -28.40 -0.25 -21.94
CA LEU A 473 -27.02 -0.63 -22.29
C LEU A 473 -26.83 -0.44 -23.80
N ASN A 474 -25.85 0.38 -24.17
CA ASN A 474 -25.49 0.67 -25.56
C ASN A 474 -24.45 -0.32 -26.09
N ALA A 475 -24.21 -0.31 -27.41
CA ALA A 475 -23.29 -1.25 -28.07
C ALA A 475 -21.81 -1.03 -27.70
N ASP A 476 -21.43 0.21 -27.36
CA ASP A 476 -20.13 0.58 -26.76
C ASP A 476 -20.05 0.23 -25.26
N ALA A 477 -21.06 -0.46 -24.72
CA ALA A 477 -21.29 -0.73 -23.31
C ALA A 477 -21.25 0.54 -22.42
N SER A 478 -21.66 1.71 -22.97
CA SER A 478 -22.11 2.85 -22.16
C SER A 478 -23.55 2.64 -21.66
N TRP A 479 -23.94 3.39 -20.64
CA TRP A 479 -25.25 3.35 -20.01
C TRP A 479 -25.97 4.68 -20.14
N ASP A 480 -27.22 4.63 -20.63
CA ASP A 480 -28.17 5.74 -20.51
C ASP A 480 -29.21 5.41 -19.44
N ILE A 481 -29.16 6.11 -18.31
CA ILE A 481 -30.15 5.99 -17.23
C ILE A 481 -31.37 6.81 -17.61
N VAL A 482 -32.53 6.17 -17.77
CA VAL A 482 -33.70 6.79 -18.45
C VAL A 482 -34.95 6.88 -17.59
N HIS A 483 -35.02 6.14 -16.48
CA HIS A 483 -36.15 6.15 -15.57
C HIS A 483 -35.73 5.72 -14.18
N GLU A 484 -36.33 6.35 -13.17
CA GLU A 484 -36.23 5.97 -11.77
C GLU A 484 -37.62 5.91 -11.12
N VAL A 485 -37.69 5.17 -10.02
CA VAL A 485 -38.77 5.19 -9.03
C VAL A 485 -38.10 5.20 -7.66
N HIS A 486 -38.50 6.09 -6.76
CA HIS A 486 -37.90 6.21 -5.43
C HIS A 486 -38.99 6.51 -4.40
N GLU A 487 -39.37 5.51 -3.61
CA GLU A 487 -40.64 5.48 -2.87
C GLU A 487 -40.49 4.71 -1.54
N ALA A 488 -41.03 5.25 -0.45
CA ALA A 488 -41.01 4.62 0.88
C ALA A 488 -42.33 3.92 1.22
N LYS A 489 -42.32 3.05 2.25
CA LYS A 489 -43.51 2.35 2.77
C LYS A 489 -44.29 1.55 1.71
N ARG A 490 -43.59 1.00 0.70
CA ARG A 490 -44.20 0.20 -0.38
C ARG A 490 -43.96 -1.29 -0.17
N LEU A 491 -45.03 -2.09 -0.25
CA LEU A 491 -44.97 -3.55 -0.17
C LEU A 491 -44.46 -4.17 -1.48
N THR A 492 -43.94 -5.40 -1.41
CA THR A 492 -43.42 -6.15 -2.57
C THR A 492 -44.39 -6.22 -3.76
N ALA A 493 -45.70 -6.34 -3.49
CA ALA A 493 -46.73 -6.34 -4.54
C ALA A 493 -46.76 -5.03 -5.34
N TRP A 494 -46.59 -3.87 -4.69
CA TRP A 494 -46.55 -2.56 -5.34
C TRP A 494 -45.32 -2.43 -6.24
N TRP A 495 -44.16 -2.93 -5.79
CA TRP A 495 -42.93 -2.98 -6.60
C TRP A 495 -43.07 -3.89 -7.82
N ILE A 496 -43.77 -5.03 -7.70
CA ILE A 496 -44.06 -5.93 -8.82
C ILE A 496 -44.87 -5.20 -9.91
N GLU A 497 -45.86 -4.36 -9.54
CA GLU A 497 -46.58 -3.56 -10.54
C GLU A 497 -45.68 -2.54 -11.24
N ARG A 498 -44.77 -1.85 -10.50
CA ARG A 498 -43.76 -0.98 -11.14
C ARG A 498 -42.83 -1.75 -12.09
N PHE A 499 -42.47 -3.00 -11.76
CA PHE A 499 -41.65 -3.85 -12.63
C PHE A 499 -42.39 -4.20 -13.93
N LYS A 500 -43.69 -4.51 -13.84
CA LYS A 500 -44.55 -4.76 -15.02
C LYS A 500 -44.67 -3.50 -15.89
N GLU A 501 -44.95 -2.35 -15.29
CA GLU A 501 -45.06 -1.06 -15.99
C GLU A 501 -43.75 -0.70 -16.71
N ALA A 502 -42.60 -0.80 -16.04
CA ALA A 502 -41.31 -0.61 -16.66
C ALA A 502 -41.08 -1.60 -17.82
N HIS A 503 -41.38 -2.88 -17.62
CA HIS A 503 -41.22 -3.89 -18.66
C HIS A 503 -42.11 -3.63 -19.89
N LEU A 504 -43.38 -3.26 -19.71
CA LEU A 504 -44.27 -2.87 -20.82
C LEU A 504 -43.81 -1.58 -21.50
N ARG A 505 -43.47 -0.54 -20.73
CA ARG A 505 -43.04 0.77 -21.24
C ARG A 505 -41.82 0.67 -22.15
N PHE A 506 -40.77 -0.02 -21.68
CA PHE A 506 -39.57 -0.24 -22.49
C PHE A 506 -39.77 -1.38 -23.52
N GLY A 507 -40.77 -2.24 -23.32
CA GLY A 507 -41.22 -3.25 -24.27
C GLY A 507 -41.80 -2.65 -25.54
N ALA A 508 -42.69 -1.65 -25.41
CA ALA A 508 -43.23 -0.91 -26.55
C ALA A 508 -42.13 -0.25 -27.40
N MET A 509 -41.04 0.20 -26.77
CA MET A 509 -39.90 0.85 -27.45
C MET A 509 -38.94 -0.13 -28.15
N THR A 510 -38.84 -1.38 -27.69
CA THR A 510 -37.77 -2.32 -28.10
C THR A 510 -38.25 -3.67 -28.65
N GLY A 511 -39.52 -4.01 -28.47
CA GLY A 511 -40.04 -5.37 -28.65
C GLY A 511 -39.62 -6.37 -27.56
N ARG A 512 -38.79 -5.98 -26.58
CA ARG A 512 -38.13 -6.92 -25.64
C ARG A 512 -38.31 -6.61 -24.15
N GLY A 513 -38.50 -5.34 -23.80
CA GLY A 513 -38.70 -4.89 -22.43
C GLY A 513 -37.44 -4.95 -21.57
N ILE A 514 -37.61 -4.85 -20.25
CA ILE A 514 -36.51 -5.08 -19.29
C ILE A 514 -36.03 -6.54 -19.44
N ASP A 515 -34.73 -6.72 -19.66
CA ASP A 515 -34.07 -8.01 -19.74
C ASP A 515 -33.82 -8.61 -18.36
N THR A 516 -33.20 -7.86 -17.45
CA THR A 516 -32.91 -8.29 -16.08
C THR A 516 -33.14 -7.18 -15.05
N PHE A 517 -33.93 -7.49 -14.02
CA PHE A 517 -33.97 -6.79 -12.73
C PHE A 517 -32.89 -7.37 -11.81
N TRP A 518 -31.94 -6.53 -11.41
CA TRP A 518 -30.85 -6.80 -10.47
C TRP A 518 -31.21 -6.21 -9.11
N CYS A 519 -31.83 -7.02 -8.27
CA CYS A 519 -32.32 -6.60 -6.96
C CYS A 519 -31.29 -6.84 -5.87
N ASP A 520 -31.27 -6.03 -4.80
CA ASP A 520 -30.49 -6.39 -3.62
C ASP A 520 -30.85 -7.80 -3.12
N GLY A 521 -29.81 -8.55 -2.79
CA GLY A 521 -29.89 -9.93 -2.33
C GLY A 521 -29.93 -10.07 -0.81
N ALA A 522 -30.19 -9.03 -0.02
CA ALA A 522 -30.49 -9.19 1.41
C ALA A 522 -31.90 -9.74 1.63
N GLU A 523 -32.81 -9.50 0.68
CA GLU A 523 -34.21 -9.94 0.73
C GLU A 523 -34.51 -10.99 -0.37
N PRO A 524 -34.04 -12.25 -0.20
CA PRO A 524 -34.20 -13.30 -1.20
C PRO A 524 -35.66 -13.73 -1.42
N ASP A 525 -36.52 -13.53 -0.42
CA ASP A 525 -37.97 -13.75 -0.46
C ASP A 525 -38.64 -12.83 -1.49
N ARG A 526 -38.32 -11.52 -1.47
CA ARG A 526 -38.86 -10.53 -2.42
C ARG A 526 -38.43 -10.84 -3.86
N ILE A 527 -37.18 -11.27 -4.04
CA ILE A 527 -36.67 -11.77 -5.33
C ILE A 527 -37.49 -12.98 -5.83
N VAL A 528 -37.78 -13.95 -4.97
CA VAL A 528 -38.56 -15.14 -5.34
C VAL A 528 -40.01 -14.78 -5.66
N ALA A 529 -40.64 -13.91 -4.86
CA ALA A 529 -41.99 -13.42 -5.08
C ALA A 529 -42.12 -12.69 -6.42
N ALA A 530 -41.25 -11.69 -6.68
CA ALA A 530 -41.25 -10.94 -7.93
C ALA A 530 -40.99 -11.83 -9.15
N ARG A 531 -40.04 -12.78 -9.05
CA ARG A 531 -39.75 -13.75 -10.13
C ARG A 531 -40.95 -14.64 -10.46
N ARG A 532 -41.71 -15.09 -9.45
CA ARG A 532 -42.92 -15.91 -9.66
C ARG A 532 -44.04 -15.09 -10.31
N ALA A 533 -44.32 -13.91 -9.76
CA ALA A 533 -45.38 -13.02 -10.26
C ALA A 533 -45.15 -12.57 -11.71
N LEU A 534 -43.94 -12.10 -12.04
CA LEU A 534 -43.60 -11.64 -13.38
C LEU A 534 -43.63 -12.77 -14.43
N ARG A 535 -43.25 -14.00 -14.06
CA ARG A 535 -43.36 -15.16 -14.96
C ARG A 535 -44.81 -15.55 -15.26
N LYS A 536 -45.69 -15.56 -14.24
CA LYS A 536 -47.11 -15.84 -14.40
C LYS A 536 -47.76 -14.79 -15.31
N TRP A 537 -47.60 -13.51 -14.96
CA TRP A 537 -48.12 -12.37 -15.71
C TRP A 537 -47.64 -12.33 -17.17
N ALA A 538 -46.35 -12.55 -17.41
CA ALA A 538 -45.81 -12.54 -18.77
C ALA A 538 -46.37 -13.72 -19.62
N LYS A 539 -46.58 -14.89 -19.01
CA LYS A 539 -47.25 -16.03 -19.66
C LYS A 539 -48.70 -15.70 -20.02
N GLU A 540 -49.43 -15.03 -19.12
CA GLU A 540 -50.83 -14.62 -19.34
C GLU A 540 -50.98 -13.61 -20.49
N LEU A 541 -49.99 -12.72 -20.67
CA LEU A 541 -49.96 -11.76 -21.78
C LEU A 541 -49.26 -12.28 -23.06
N GLY A 542 -48.73 -13.50 -23.07
CA GLY A 542 -47.96 -14.04 -24.20
C GLY A 542 -46.64 -13.32 -24.49
N ILE A 543 -46.08 -12.59 -23.52
CA ILE A 543 -44.85 -11.80 -23.66
C ILE A 543 -43.63 -12.46 -23.02
N ARG A 544 -42.43 -11.99 -23.38
CA ARG A 544 -41.17 -12.45 -22.78
C ARG A 544 -41.09 -12.04 -21.30
N ALA A 545 -41.03 -13.02 -20.39
CA ALA A 545 -40.80 -12.73 -18.98
C ALA A 545 -39.42 -12.08 -18.72
N PRO A 546 -39.33 -10.96 -17.97
CA PRO A 546 -38.06 -10.42 -17.51
C PRO A 546 -37.37 -11.36 -16.51
N ARG A 547 -36.03 -11.32 -16.45
CA ARG A 547 -35.27 -12.02 -15.42
C ARG A 547 -35.26 -11.21 -14.12
N VAL A 548 -35.31 -11.89 -12.97
CA VAL A 548 -35.12 -11.26 -11.65
C VAL A 548 -34.00 -12.00 -10.94
N ARG A 549 -32.90 -11.31 -10.63
CA ARG A 549 -31.64 -11.90 -10.12
C ARG A 549 -31.10 -11.10 -8.93
N PRO A 550 -30.42 -11.75 -7.96
CA PRO A 550 -29.71 -11.04 -6.92
C PRO A 550 -28.51 -10.28 -7.50
N GLY A 551 -28.37 -9.01 -7.13
CA GLY A 551 -27.24 -8.16 -7.41
C GLY A 551 -26.00 -8.56 -6.61
N LYS A 552 -24.84 -8.03 -7.02
CA LYS A 552 -23.56 -8.29 -6.34
C LYS A 552 -23.31 -7.30 -5.20
N LYS A 553 -23.25 -7.82 -3.97
CA LYS A 553 -23.07 -7.09 -2.71
C LYS A 553 -21.65 -6.56 -2.42
N GLU A 554 -20.72 -6.62 -3.38
CA GLU A 554 -19.36 -6.10 -3.18
C GLU A 554 -19.38 -4.54 -3.25
N ARG A 555 -19.97 -3.86 -2.25
CA ARG A 555 -20.29 -2.41 -2.24
C ARG A 555 -19.13 -1.56 -2.77
N TYR A 556 -17.95 -1.69 -2.16
CA TYR A 556 -16.74 -0.96 -2.54
C TYR A 556 -16.33 -1.16 -4.01
N ARG A 557 -16.26 -2.42 -4.49
CA ARG A 557 -15.92 -2.73 -5.88
C ARG A 557 -17.00 -2.29 -6.88
N GLY A 558 -18.26 -2.29 -6.45
CA GLY A 558 -19.37 -1.78 -7.23
C GLY A 558 -19.31 -0.25 -7.39
N ILE A 559 -18.97 0.47 -6.32
CA ILE A 559 -18.77 1.93 -6.33
C ILE A 559 -17.60 2.30 -7.25
N LEU A 560 -16.45 1.64 -7.10
CA LEU A 560 -15.31 1.85 -8.00
C LEU A 560 -15.67 1.58 -9.47
N HIS A 561 -16.52 0.60 -9.75
CA HIS A 561 -17.01 0.35 -11.11
C HIS A 561 -17.92 1.48 -11.62
N VAL A 562 -18.84 2.00 -10.80
CA VAL A 562 -19.69 3.14 -11.17
C VAL A 562 -18.85 4.41 -11.39
N ALA A 563 -17.92 4.71 -10.48
CA ALA A 563 -17.00 5.85 -10.59
C ALA A 563 -16.11 5.75 -11.85
N SER A 564 -15.59 4.55 -12.14
CA SER A 564 -14.83 4.25 -13.37
C SER A 564 -15.65 4.51 -14.64
N LEU A 565 -16.95 4.19 -14.65
CA LEU A 565 -17.82 4.52 -15.78
C LEU A 565 -18.06 6.03 -15.91
N PHE A 566 -18.16 6.79 -14.81
CA PHE A 566 -18.27 8.26 -14.88
C PHE A 566 -17.00 8.89 -15.45
N LYS A 567 -15.82 8.51 -14.95
CA LYS A 567 -14.53 8.97 -15.48
C LYS A 567 -14.35 8.68 -16.97
N GLN A 568 -14.73 7.48 -17.42
CA GLN A 568 -14.72 7.11 -18.84
C GLN A 568 -15.82 7.79 -19.68
N ARG A 569 -16.70 8.61 -19.08
CA ARG A 569 -17.90 9.22 -19.70
C ARG A 569 -18.89 8.20 -20.28
N ARG A 570 -18.96 7.02 -19.67
CA ARG A 570 -19.80 5.87 -20.06
C ARG A 570 -21.10 5.74 -19.27
N VAL A 571 -21.45 6.75 -18.46
CA VAL A 571 -22.81 6.91 -17.91
C VAL A 571 -23.33 8.29 -18.28
N ARG A 572 -24.54 8.30 -18.85
CA ARG A 572 -25.36 9.50 -19.01
C ARG A 572 -26.70 9.28 -18.30
N ILE A 573 -27.27 10.33 -17.74
CA ILE A 573 -28.48 10.27 -16.90
C ILE A 573 -29.50 11.26 -17.46
N HIS A 574 -30.70 10.77 -17.75
CA HIS A 574 -31.78 11.61 -18.25
C HIS A 574 -32.21 12.59 -17.15
N ARG A 575 -32.45 13.87 -17.48
CA ARG A 575 -32.77 14.92 -16.49
C ARG A 575 -33.96 14.60 -15.56
N ALA A 576 -34.87 13.72 -15.98
CA ALA A 576 -36.01 13.28 -15.18
C ALA A 576 -35.65 12.27 -14.08
N CYS A 577 -34.42 11.73 -14.07
CA CYS A 577 -33.88 10.94 -12.96
C CYS A 577 -33.27 11.87 -11.89
N SER A 578 -34.07 12.81 -11.39
CA SER A 578 -33.63 13.89 -10.52
C SER A 578 -33.17 13.41 -9.15
N VAL A 579 -33.74 12.32 -8.63
CA VAL A 579 -33.29 11.69 -7.38
C VAL A 579 -31.93 11.04 -7.58
N THR A 580 -31.72 10.26 -8.65
CA THR A 580 -30.42 9.67 -8.97
C THR A 580 -29.35 10.74 -9.12
N ILE A 581 -29.67 11.85 -9.81
CA ILE A 581 -28.76 12.99 -9.95
C ILE A 581 -28.44 13.61 -8.59
N ALA A 582 -29.44 13.86 -7.73
CA ALA A 582 -29.23 14.47 -6.42
C ALA A 582 -28.42 13.56 -5.48
N GLN A 583 -28.74 12.26 -5.41
CA GLN A 583 -28.03 11.29 -4.59
C GLN A 583 -26.58 11.12 -5.04
N LEU A 584 -26.29 11.11 -6.35
CA LEU A 584 -24.91 11.11 -6.87
C LEU A 584 -24.11 12.36 -6.48
N GLN A 585 -24.74 13.55 -6.46
CA GLN A 585 -24.06 14.77 -6.00
C GLN A 585 -23.80 14.75 -4.48
N GLY A 586 -24.74 14.20 -3.70
CA GLY A 586 -24.65 14.09 -2.25
C GLY A 586 -23.86 12.88 -1.75
N TYR A 587 -23.34 12.01 -2.62
CA TYR A 587 -22.69 10.78 -2.18
C TYR A 587 -21.26 11.05 -1.70
N LYS A 588 -21.10 11.04 -0.38
CA LYS A 588 -19.86 11.37 0.33
C LYS A 588 -19.31 10.20 1.15
N PHE A 589 -18.04 10.32 1.50
CA PHE A 589 -17.46 9.55 2.60
C PHE A 589 -17.94 10.12 3.95
N LYS A 590 -17.92 9.32 5.01
CA LYS A 590 -18.19 9.82 6.38
C LYS A 590 -16.98 10.61 6.83
N GLU A 591 -17.20 11.84 7.28
CA GLU A 591 -16.24 12.58 8.08
C GLU A 591 -16.12 11.93 9.47
N ASP A 592 -14.93 11.95 10.08
CA ASP A 592 -14.71 11.52 11.45
C ASP A 592 -14.97 12.67 12.46
N ARG A 593 -14.45 12.55 13.69
CA ARG A 593 -14.64 13.57 14.74
C ARG A 593 -13.77 14.81 14.55
N GLU A 594 -12.73 14.72 13.73
CA GLU A 594 -11.74 15.77 13.49
C GLU A 594 -12.05 16.52 12.18
N GLY A 595 -12.97 15.96 11.37
CA GLY A 595 -13.53 16.57 10.16
C GLY A 595 -12.97 15.95 8.86
N ASP A 596 -12.24 14.83 8.97
CA ASP A 596 -11.57 14.20 7.84
C ASP A 596 -12.36 13.03 7.25
N ASP A 597 -12.29 12.90 5.92
CA ASP A 597 -12.95 11.83 5.16
C ASP A 597 -12.39 10.43 5.48
N THR A 598 -13.26 9.51 5.92
CA THR A 598 -12.92 8.11 6.17
C THR A 598 -13.15 7.20 4.94
N ASP A 599 -12.68 5.95 4.98
CA ASP A 599 -13.07 4.93 3.97
C ASP A 599 -14.54 4.44 4.09
N ALA A 600 -15.29 4.91 5.10
CA ALA A 600 -16.72 4.62 5.25
C ALA A 600 -17.57 5.63 4.46
N ILE A 601 -18.76 5.22 4.02
CA ILE A 601 -19.66 6.04 3.21
C ILE A 601 -20.79 6.57 4.08
N GLU A 602 -21.19 7.83 3.90
CA GLU A 602 -22.29 8.42 4.64
C GLU A 602 -23.59 7.60 4.48
N GLU A 603 -24.29 7.37 5.58
CA GLU A 603 -25.50 6.53 5.59
C GLU A 603 -26.74 7.41 5.44
N GLY A 604 -27.25 7.50 4.22
CA GLY A 604 -28.49 8.19 3.91
C GLY A 604 -28.58 8.58 2.44
N ASN A 605 -29.79 8.52 1.87
CA ASN A 605 -30.06 8.95 0.50
C ASN A 605 -29.13 8.33 -0.57
N ASP A 606 -28.87 7.02 -0.52
CA ASP A 606 -28.08 6.32 -1.54
C ASP A 606 -28.81 5.23 -2.31
N HIS A 607 -30.11 5.02 -2.07
CA HIS A 607 -30.93 3.96 -2.67
C HIS A 607 -30.86 3.88 -4.20
N THR A 608 -30.91 5.02 -4.90
CA THR A 608 -30.81 5.05 -6.38
C THR A 608 -29.38 4.80 -6.87
N VAL A 609 -28.38 5.21 -6.10
CA VAL A 609 -26.95 4.94 -6.35
C VAL A 609 -26.66 3.46 -6.17
N ASP A 610 -27.23 2.83 -5.13
CA ASP A 610 -27.10 1.41 -4.86
C ASP A 610 -27.86 0.57 -5.90
N ALA A 611 -29.05 0.99 -6.34
CA ALA A 611 -29.74 0.41 -7.49
C ALA A 611 -28.87 0.50 -8.78
N LEU A 612 -28.34 1.67 -9.12
CA LEU A 612 -27.42 1.88 -10.25
C LEU A 612 -26.18 0.96 -10.16
N ARG A 613 -25.61 0.81 -8.95
CA ARG A 613 -24.50 -0.10 -8.66
C ARG A 613 -24.89 -1.56 -8.86
N TYR A 614 -26.03 -2.01 -8.34
CA TYR A 614 -26.51 -3.38 -8.49
C TYR A 614 -26.70 -3.73 -9.96
N MET A 615 -27.27 -2.83 -10.77
CA MET A 615 -27.46 -3.01 -12.21
C MET A 615 -26.12 -3.13 -12.95
N THR A 616 -25.31 -2.07 -12.92
CA THR A 616 -24.11 -1.94 -13.76
C THR A 616 -23.04 -2.98 -13.40
N TYR A 617 -22.79 -3.20 -12.10
CA TYR A 617 -21.75 -4.11 -11.63
C TYR A 617 -22.15 -5.59 -11.81
N SER A 618 -23.44 -5.92 -11.67
CA SER A 618 -23.90 -7.31 -11.83
C SER A 618 -23.96 -7.72 -13.30
N ARG A 619 -24.37 -6.84 -14.22
CA ARG A 619 -24.29 -7.07 -15.67
C ARG A 619 -22.84 -7.34 -16.10
N LYS A 620 -21.88 -6.46 -15.77
CA LYS A 620 -20.44 -6.64 -16.07
C LYS A 620 -19.88 -8.00 -15.62
N ARG A 621 -20.34 -8.54 -14.50
CA ARG A 621 -19.91 -9.87 -14.01
C ARG A 621 -20.69 -11.04 -14.60
N ALA A 622 -21.90 -10.82 -15.11
CA ALA A 622 -22.62 -11.81 -15.90
C ALA A 622 -21.97 -11.99 -17.28
N ASP A 623 -21.61 -10.90 -17.94
CA ASP A 623 -21.05 -10.92 -19.30
C ASP A 623 -19.67 -11.59 -19.32
N ARG A 624 -18.81 -11.27 -18.33
CA ARG A 624 -17.53 -11.98 -18.10
C ARG A 624 -17.68 -13.48 -17.85
N LYS A 625 -18.82 -13.95 -17.34
CA LYS A 625 -19.10 -15.39 -17.18
C LYS A 625 -19.68 -16.03 -18.44
N GLY A 626 -20.27 -15.25 -19.34
CA GLY A 626 -20.72 -15.72 -20.66
C GLY A 626 -19.55 -15.93 -21.61
N GLY A 627 -18.68 -14.92 -21.74
CA GLY A 627 -17.53 -14.98 -22.68
C GLY A 627 -16.47 -16.04 -22.34
N ASN A 628 -16.44 -16.54 -21.10
CA ASN A 628 -15.51 -17.59 -20.67
C ASN A 628 -15.94 -19.01 -21.07
N VAL A 629 -17.02 -19.17 -21.85
CA VAL A 629 -17.57 -20.48 -22.27
C VAL A 629 -17.17 -20.86 -23.71
N GLU A 630 -16.70 -19.91 -24.54
CA GLU A 630 -16.35 -20.17 -25.95
C GLU A 630 -14.85 -20.30 -26.24
N MET A 631 -13.98 -20.10 -25.24
CA MET A 631 -12.51 -20.28 -25.36
C MET A 631 -12.07 -21.60 -24.72
N GLY A 632 -12.68 -22.71 -25.14
CA GLY A 632 -12.59 -24.00 -24.44
C GLY A 632 -12.79 -25.27 -25.26
N SER A 633 -12.77 -25.21 -26.61
CA SER A 633 -12.58 -26.39 -27.48
C SER A 633 -12.47 -25.97 -28.96
N ALA A 634 -11.24 -25.78 -29.43
CA ALA A 634 -10.83 -25.84 -30.84
C ALA A 634 -9.34 -26.21 -30.87
#